data_AF-C7ZN84-F1
#
_entry.id   AF-C7ZN84-F1
#
_cell.length_a   1.000
_cell.length_b   1.000
_cell.length_c   1.000
_cell.angle_alpha   90.00
_cell.angle_beta   90.00
_cell.angle_gamma   90.00
#
_symmetry.space_group_name_H-M   'P 1'
#
loop_
_entity.id
_entity.type
_entity.pdbx_description
1 polymer ?
#
loop_
_entity_poly.entity_id
_entity_poly.type
_entity_poly.pdbx_seq_one_letter_code
_entity_poly.pdbx_strand_id
1 'polypeptide(L)'
;SYQPIRDRPIAISIETKTLEGSSQEAKAQLSIWASAHLKRLRSLAGKSSAKTSHAVGITLPVLSTSGGDWTLLFVKDGISGVEVIETLSVGNTKSLVGSYKLVSVLRQLGLWVQTTFRPW
;
A
#
# COMPACT_ATOMS: atom_id res chain seq x y z
N SER A 1 -12.81 -19.22 -8.58
CA SER A 1 -12.43 -18.08 -7.72
C SER A 1 -11.76 -18.63 -6.47
N TYR A 2 -10.58 -18.15 -6.07
CA TYR A 2 -9.85 -18.65 -4.91
C TYR A 2 -10.33 -17.96 -3.62
N GLN A 3 -10.96 -18.72 -2.72
CA GLN A 3 -11.63 -18.22 -1.52
C GLN A 3 -10.77 -17.31 -0.62
N PRO A 4 -9.50 -17.67 -0.31
CA PRO A 4 -8.69 -16.86 0.59
C PRO A 4 -8.46 -15.41 0.13
N ILE A 5 -8.32 -15.17 -1.18
CA ILE A 5 -8.13 -13.81 -1.72
C ILE A 5 -9.46 -13.04 -1.78
N ARG A 6 -10.59 -13.75 -1.89
CA ARG A 6 -11.92 -13.11 -1.87
C ARG A 6 -12.30 -12.64 -0.47
N ASP A 7 -12.00 -13.45 0.54
CA ASP A 7 -12.50 -13.23 1.90
C ASP A 7 -11.44 -12.55 2.79
N ARG A 8 -10.20 -12.40 2.32
CA ARG A 8 -9.07 -11.75 3.02
C ARG A 8 -8.27 -10.86 2.05
N PRO A 9 -8.81 -9.70 1.62
CA PRO A 9 -8.12 -8.80 0.71
C PRO A 9 -6.82 -8.27 1.33
N ILE A 10 -5.82 -8.02 0.47
CA ILE A 10 -4.54 -7.43 0.88
C ILE A 10 -4.77 -5.96 1.23
N ALA A 11 -4.58 -5.59 2.50
CA ALA A 11 -4.76 -4.21 2.92
C ALA A 11 -3.51 -3.34 2.71
N ILE A 12 -2.32 -3.94 2.87
CA ILE A 12 -1.02 -3.26 2.82
C ILE A 12 -0.04 -4.14 2.06
N SER A 13 0.51 -3.63 0.96
CA SER A 13 1.58 -4.29 0.22
C SER A 13 2.94 -3.89 0.77
N ILE A 14 3.88 -4.83 0.79
CA ILE A 14 5.26 -4.60 1.23
C ILE A 14 6.20 -5.05 0.11
N GLU A 15 7.03 -4.13 -0.39
CA GLU A 15 8.10 -4.44 -1.33
C GLU A 15 9.43 -4.50 -0.58
N THR A 16 10.21 -5.54 -0.86
CA THR A 16 11.52 -5.76 -0.22
C THR A 16 12.61 -5.78 -1.28
N LYS A 17 13.60 -4.92 -1.11
CA LYS A 17 14.80 -4.86 -1.96
C LYS A 17 16.03 -5.31 -1.19
N THR A 18 17.01 -5.82 -1.94
CA THR A 18 18.39 -5.98 -1.43
C THR A 18 18.99 -4.61 -1.13
N LEU A 19 20.13 -4.58 -0.43
CA LEU A 19 20.86 -3.34 -0.10
C LEU A 19 21.17 -2.48 -1.34
N GLU A 20 21.40 -3.11 -2.48
CA GLU A 20 21.71 -2.46 -3.76
C GLU A 20 20.45 -2.15 -4.59
N GLY A 21 19.27 -2.54 -4.12
CA GLY A 21 18.04 -2.41 -4.88
C GLY A 21 17.54 -0.97 -4.97
N SER A 22 17.00 -0.61 -6.13
CA SER A 22 16.56 0.76 -6.41
C SER A 22 15.25 1.10 -5.72
N SER A 23 15.23 2.26 -5.06
CA SER A 23 14.00 2.87 -4.52
C SER A 23 12.99 3.18 -5.62
N GLN A 24 13.44 3.58 -6.82
CA GLN A 24 12.53 3.83 -7.95
C GLN A 24 11.88 2.53 -8.45
N GLU A 25 12.63 1.43 -8.52
CA GLU A 25 12.05 0.14 -8.88
C GLU A 25 11.03 -0.33 -7.85
N ALA A 26 11.35 -0.20 -6.55
CA ALA A 26 10.42 -0.56 -5.49
C ALA A 26 9.11 0.25 -5.59
N LYS A 27 9.20 1.56 -5.86
CA LYS A 27 8.03 2.40 -6.12
C LYS A 27 7.26 1.96 -7.35
N ALA A 28 7.94 1.61 -8.44
CA ALA A 28 7.29 1.15 -9.67
C ALA A 28 6.52 -0.16 -9.42
N GLN A 29 7.12 -1.13 -8.71
CA GLN A 29 6.47 -2.39 -8.36
C GLN A 29 5.27 -2.17 -7.45
N LEU A 30 5.42 -1.37 -6.39
CA LEU A 30 4.30 -1.02 -5.50
C LEU A 30 3.16 -0.31 -6.25
N SER A 31 3.49 0.58 -7.19
CA SER A 31 2.52 1.27 -8.05
C SER A 31 1.74 0.28 -8.91
N ILE A 32 2.42 -0.70 -9.52
CA ILE A 32 1.80 -1.74 -10.34
C ILE A 32 0.83 -2.58 -9.49
N TRP A 33 1.26 -3.02 -8.30
CA TRP A 33 0.43 -3.83 -7.41
C TRP A 33 -0.79 -3.06 -6.90
N ALA A 34 -0.60 -1.82 -6.47
CA ALA A 34 -1.70 -0.98 -6.01
C ALA A 34 -2.67 -0.64 -7.16
N SER A 35 -2.16 -0.41 -8.38
CA SER A 35 -3.00 -0.21 -9.58
C SER A 35 -3.85 -1.43 -9.89
N ALA A 36 -3.27 -2.63 -9.83
CA ALA A 36 -4.02 -3.86 -10.03
C ALA A 36 -5.09 -4.05 -8.94
N HIS A 37 -4.75 -3.75 -7.69
CA HIS A 37 -5.68 -3.82 -6.56
C HIS A 37 -6.85 -2.82 -6.73
N LEU A 38 -6.57 -1.54 -7.00
CA LEU A 38 -7.59 -0.52 -7.22
C LEU A 38 -8.47 -0.84 -8.44
N LYS A 39 -7.89 -1.36 -9.53
CA LYS A 39 -8.65 -1.84 -10.69
C LYS A 39 -9.61 -2.97 -10.30
N ARG A 40 -9.18 -3.91 -9.44
CA ARG A 40 -10.04 -4.98 -8.94
C ARG A 40 -11.17 -4.44 -8.08
N LEU A 41 -10.89 -3.49 -7.19
CA LEU A 41 -11.91 -2.83 -6.36
C LEU A 41 -12.94 -2.08 -7.21
N ARG A 42 -12.50 -1.35 -8.26
CA ARG A 42 -13.41 -0.70 -9.23
C ARG A 42 -14.35 -1.70 -9.90
N SER A 43 -13.80 -2.85 -10.32
CA SER A 43 -14.59 -3.92 -10.93
C SER A 43 -15.62 -4.52 -9.96
N LEU A 44 -15.24 -4.74 -8.69
CA LEU A 44 -16.14 -5.29 -7.67
C LEU A 44 -17.24 -4.30 -7.26
N ALA A 45 -16.93 -3.00 -7.22
CA ALA A 45 -17.88 -1.95 -6.87
C ALA A 45 -18.95 -1.68 -7.96
N GLY A 46 -18.97 -2.44 -9.06
CA GLY A 46 -19.89 -2.20 -10.19
C GLY A 46 -19.60 -0.89 -10.94
N LYS A 47 -18.49 -0.20 -10.63
CA LYS A 47 -18.07 1.08 -11.22
C LYS A 47 -17.42 0.89 -12.59
N SER A 48 -17.79 -0.15 -13.32
CA SER A 48 -17.18 -0.55 -14.59
C SER A 48 -17.77 0.18 -15.82
N SER A 49 -18.69 1.13 -15.61
CA SER A 49 -19.29 1.94 -16.68
C SER A 49 -18.44 3.18 -16.97
N ALA A 50 -17.99 3.31 -18.22
CA ALA A 50 -16.96 4.23 -18.72
C ALA A 50 -17.29 5.74 -18.67
N LYS A 51 -18.26 6.19 -17.86
CA LYS A 51 -18.73 7.59 -17.88
C LYS A 51 -18.67 8.33 -16.56
N THR A 52 -18.23 7.71 -15.48
CA THR A 52 -17.96 8.47 -14.25
C THR A 52 -16.70 7.95 -13.55
N SER A 53 -15.67 8.79 -13.54
CA SER A 53 -14.38 8.58 -12.89
C SER A 53 -14.51 8.59 -11.35
N HIS A 54 -15.23 7.62 -10.79
CA HIS A 54 -15.32 7.49 -9.35
C HIS A 54 -14.10 6.72 -8.88
N ALA A 55 -13.10 7.48 -8.41
CA ALA A 55 -12.03 6.94 -7.59
C ALA A 55 -12.60 5.93 -6.57
N VAL A 56 -11.85 4.87 -6.29
CA VAL A 56 -12.24 3.87 -5.30
C VAL A 56 -12.62 4.53 -3.95
N GLY A 57 -12.03 5.68 -3.62
CA GLY A 57 -12.37 6.46 -2.42
C GLY A 57 -11.59 6.02 -1.19
N ILE A 58 -10.54 5.23 -1.38
CA ILE A 58 -9.58 4.84 -0.35
C ILE A 58 -8.15 5.10 -0.84
N THR A 59 -7.31 5.57 0.07
CA THR A 59 -5.87 5.69 -0.12
C THR A 59 -5.22 4.51 0.59
N LEU A 60 -4.45 3.71 -0.15
CA LEU A 60 -3.80 2.51 0.34
C LEU A 60 -2.39 2.86 0.86
N PRO A 61 -2.06 2.58 2.13
CA PRO A 61 -0.67 2.60 2.57
C PRO A 61 0.08 1.40 1.95
N VAL A 62 1.32 1.63 1.56
CA VAL A 62 2.25 0.60 1.10
C VAL A 62 3.61 0.83 1.74
N LEU A 63 4.37 -0.25 1.95
CA LEU A 63 5.69 -0.18 2.57
C LEU A 63 6.76 -0.60 1.57
N SER A 64 7.89 0.08 1.60
CA SER A 64 9.12 -0.42 1.00
C SER A 64 10.18 -0.60 2.09
N THR A 65 10.99 -1.64 1.95
CA THR A 65 12.15 -1.88 2.80
C THR A 65 13.38 -2.25 1.96
N SER A 66 14.51 -1.61 2.28
CA SER A 66 15.81 -1.92 1.70
C SER A 66 16.89 -1.78 2.77
N GLY A 67 17.76 -2.78 2.91
CA GLY A 67 18.84 -2.74 3.90
C GLY A 67 18.38 -2.57 5.34
N GLY A 68 17.13 -2.89 5.65
CA GLY A 68 16.51 -2.68 6.95
C GLY A 68 15.99 -1.26 7.19
N ASP A 69 16.09 -0.32 6.26
CA ASP A 69 15.35 0.96 6.31
C ASP A 69 13.95 0.78 5.74
N TRP A 70 12.96 1.35 6.42
CA TRP A 70 11.55 1.25 6.03
C TRP A 70 10.97 2.62 5.68
N THR A 71 10.26 2.66 4.55
CA THR A 71 9.56 3.85 4.06
C THR A 71 8.10 3.53 3.86
N LEU A 72 7.24 4.42 4.35
CA LEU A 72 5.81 4.39 4.08
C LEU A 72 5.52 5.23 2.85
N LEU A 73 4.71 4.71 1.94
CA LEU A 73 4.14 5.47 0.84
C LEU A 73 2.63 5.30 0.85
N PHE A 74 1.94 6.20 0.19
CA PHE A 74 0.51 6.15 0.01
C PHE A 74 0.18 6.09 -1.46
N VAL A 75 -0.82 5.30 -1.81
CA VAL A 75 -1.27 5.12 -3.18
C VAL A 75 -2.75 5.40 -3.26
N LYS A 76 -3.16 6.36 -4.09
CA LYS A 76 -4.57 6.68 -4.30
C LYS A 76 -4.96 6.53 -5.76
N ASP A 77 -6.24 6.24 -5.98
CA ASP A 77 -6.85 6.23 -7.31
C ASP A 77 -7.10 7.69 -7.72
N GLY A 78 -6.20 8.23 -8.55
CA GLY A 78 -6.30 9.58 -9.10
C GLY A 78 -7.19 9.62 -10.35
N ILE A 79 -7.32 10.82 -10.93
CA ILE A 79 -8.20 11.05 -12.10
C ILE A 79 -7.63 10.40 -13.37
N SER A 80 -6.32 10.50 -13.57
CA SER A 80 -5.61 9.99 -14.76
C SER A 80 -4.91 8.64 -14.53
N GLY A 81 -5.00 8.09 -13.32
CA GLY A 81 -4.31 6.88 -12.93
C GLY A 81 -3.93 6.89 -11.46
N VAL A 82 -3.11 5.91 -11.08
CA VAL A 82 -2.66 5.77 -9.71
C VAL A 82 -1.58 6.81 -9.39
N GLU A 83 -1.77 7.52 -8.28
CA GLU A 83 -0.80 8.49 -7.76
C GLU A 83 -0.10 7.89 -6.54
N VAL A 84 1.25 7.93 -6.54
CA VAL A 84 2.07 7.54 -5.39
C VAL A 84 2.55 8.80 -4.67
N ILE A 85 2.22 8.87 -3.39
CA ILE A 85 2.64 9.92 -2.47
C ILE A 85 3.71 9.32 -1.58
N GLU A 86 4.95 9.78 -1.76
CA GLU A 86 6.06 9.35 -0.93
C GLU A 86 6.03 10.07 0.41
N THR A 87 6.34 9.33 1.48
CA THR A 87 6.55 9.91 2.80
C THR A 87 7.96 9.63 3.32
N LEU A 88 8.19 10.01 4.57
CA LEU A 88 9.49 9.92 5.22
C LEU A 88 9.78 8.48 5.67
N SER A 89 11.05 8.20 6.00
CA SER A 89 11.42 6.95 6.66
C SER A 89 10.65 6.79 7.98
N VAL A 90 10.05 5.62 8.19
CA VAL A 90 9.19 5.32 9.35
C VAL A 90 9.89 4.49 10.43
N GLY A 91 11.16 4.14 10.21
CA GLY A 91 11.95 3.33 11.13
C GLY A 91 12.95 2.46 10.38
N ASN A 92 13.65 1.63 11.15
CA ASN A 92 14.57 0.65 10.60
C ASN A 92 14.74 -0.55 11.52
N THR A 93 15.21 -1.67 10.99
CA THR A 93 15.58 -2.86 11.76
C THR A 93 17.08 -2.90 12.12
N LYS A 94 17.79 -1.78 11.96
CA LYS A 94 19.24 -1.66 12.19
C LYS A 94 19.59 -1.21 13.61
N SER A 95 18.61 -0.69 14.34
CA SER A 95 18.78 -0.19 15.71
C SER A 95 17.56 -0.51 16.55
N LEU A 96 17.75 -0.59 17.87
CA LEU A 96 16.64 -0.82 18.81
C LEU A 96 15.59 0.30 18.72
N VAL A 97 16.04 1.56 18.72
CA VAL A 97 15.16 2.74 18.59
C VAL A 97 14.44 2.74 17.25
N GLY A 98 15.14 2.46 16.14
CA GLY A 98 14.54 2.34 14.82
C GLY A 98 13.49 1.23 14.77
N SER A 99 13.73 0.11 15.45
CA SER A 99 12.82 -1.03 15.48
C SER A 99 11.55 -0.69 16.25
N TYR A 100 11.67 0.02 17.37
CA TYR A 100 10.49 0.50 18.11
C TYR A 100 9.67 1.53 17.33
N LYS A 101 10.32 2.41 16.55
CA LYS A 101 9.62 3.32 15.62
C LYS A 101 8.87 2.52 14.54
N LEU A 102 9.52 1.53 13.93
CA LEU A 102 8.87 0.68 12.93
C LEU A 102 7.66 -0.07 13.53
N VAL A 103 7.82 -0.68 14.71
CA VAL A 103 6.72 -1.38 15.40
C VAL A 103 5.57 -0.43 15.73
N SER A 104 5.82 0.80 16.13
CA SER A 104 4.74 1.76 16.41
C SER A 104 3.96 2.10 15.14
N VAL A 105 4.64 2.31 14.01
CA VAL A 105 3.98 2.54 12.71
C VAL A 105 3.20 1.31 12.24
N LEU A 106 3.78 0.11 12.32
CA LEU A 106 3.08 -1.12 11.94
C LEU A 106 1.81 -1.35 12.78
N ARG A 107 1.82 -0.99 14.06
CA ARG A 107 0.62 -1.02 14.92
C ARG A 107 -0.44 -0.03 14.48
N GLN A 108 -0.05 1.20 14.11
CA GLN A 108 -0.99 2.20 13.58
C GLN A 108 -1.59 1.77 12.24
N LEU A 109 -0.78 1.17 11.37
CA LEU A 109 -1.25 0.57 10.12
C LEU A 109 -2.22 -0.58 10.39
N GLY A 110 -1.91 -1.46 11.36
CA GLY A 110 -2.82 -2.52 11.78
C GLY A 110 -4.16 -1.98 12.31
N LEU A 111 -4.14 -0.90 13.10
CA LEU A 111 -5.35 -0.21 13.55
C LEU A 111 -6.15 0.32 12.36
N TRP A 112 -5.50 1.04 11.43
CA TRP A 112 -6.13 1.54 10.21
C TRP A 112 -6.78 0.43 9.38
N VAL A 113 -6.14 -0.75 9.28
CA VAL A 113 -6.74 -1.90 8.59
C VAL A 113 -8.06 -2.30 9.24
N GLN A 114 -8.12 -2.34 10.57
CA GLN A 114 -9.33 -2.75 11.30
C GLN A 114 -10.42 -1.67 11.29
N THR A 115 -10.06 -0.40 11.43
CA THR A 115 -11.02 0.69 11.65
C THR A 115 -11.41 1.42 10.37
N THR A 116 -10.63 1.30 9.30
CA THR A 116 -10.84 2.05 8.06
C THR A 116 -10.90 1.13 6.85
N PHE A 117 -9.90 0.29 6.60
CA PHE A 117 -9.90 -0.56 5.39
C PHE A 117 -10.98 -1.64 5.42
N ARG A 118 -11.14 -2.34 6.54
CA ARG A 118 -12.09 -3.46 6.65
C ARG A 118 -13.57 -3.02 6.63
N PRO A 119 -13.97 -1.90 7.27
CA PRO A 119 -15.35 -1.43 7.22
C PRO A 119 -15.72 -0.69 5.93
N TRP A 120 -14.71 -0.22 5.18
CA TRP A 120 -14.87 0.45 3.90
C TRP A 120 -15.24 -0.55 2.79
#